data_AF-A0A9P9WWZ6-F1
#
_entry.id   AF-A0A9P9WWZ6-F1
#
_cell.length_a   1.000
_cell.length_b   1.000
_cell.length_c   1.000
_cell.angle_alpha   90.00
_cell.angle_beta   90.00
_cell.angle_gamma   90.00
#
_symmetry.space_group_name_H-M   'P 1'
#
loop_
_entity.id
_entity.type
_entity.pdbx_description
1 polymer ?
#
loop_
_entity_poly.entity_id
_entity_poly.type
_entity_poly.pdbx_seq_one_letter_code
_entity_poly.pdbx_strand_id
1 'polypeptide(L)'
;MFWLNYRRGISDSHAHVCYMEERLGSLGVDLRHFRNNRISLREGGADEQIKKAIHDYEQSVLRSDKALEFVTAARTCFMFFDGNTSFRWTFVSPPALYRPGKRTGNYQTILDEIPLKPSNADGDATDLENRLHGITAADLAIAIADEAETQKFIGKHWSAFADMSDDTPTPSYVTLA
;
A
#
# COMPACT_ATOMS: atom_id res chain seq x y z
N MET A 1 -7.81 13.06 -2.62
CA MET A 1 -7.05 13.00 -1.36
C MET A 1 -6.35 11.64 -1.16
N PHE A 2 -7.05 10.50 -1.23
CA PHE A 2 -6.45 9.16 -1.02
C PHE A 2 -5.21 8.88 -1.89
N TRP A 3 -5.31 9.04 -3.22
CA TRP A 3 -4.20 8.72 -4.13
C TRP A 3 -2.92 9.51 -3.85
N LEU A 4 -3.06 10.76 -3.45
CA LEU A 4 -1.92 11.58 -3.06
C LEU A 4 -1.24 11.01 -1.81
N ASN A 5 -2.02 10.70 -0.77
CA ASN A 5 -1.49 10.07 0.46
C ASN A 5 -0.90 8.68 0.19
N TYR A 6 -1.49 7.92 -0.72
CA TYR A 6 -0.98 6.64 -1.17
C TYR A 6 0.40 6.78 -1.84
N ARG A 7 0.54 7.71 -2.78
CA ARG A 7 1.83 7.97 -3.46
C ARG A 7 2.88 8.53 -2.53
N ARG A 8 2.51 9.44 -1.63
CA ARG A 8 3.40 9.93 -0.56
C ARG A 8 3.88 8.77 0.31
N GLY A 9 2.97 7.96 0.84
CA GLY A 9 3.29 6.81 1.69
C GLY A 9 4.19 5.77 1.02
N ILE A 10 3.95 5.46 -0.26
CA ILE A 10 4.85 4.62 -1.05
C ILE A 10 6.23 5.27 -1.19
N SER A 11 6.28 6.56 -1.55
CA SER A 11 7.53 7.28 -1.77
C SER A 11 8.37 7.42 -0.50
N ASP A 12 7.73 7.38 0.68
CA ASP A 12 8.41 7.50 1.97
C ASP A 12 9.09 6.19 2.42
N SER A 13 8.82 5.05 1.77
CA SER A 13 9.53 3.77 1.98
C SER A 13 10.55 3.46 0.87
N HIS A 14 11.83 3.36 1.21
CA HIS A 14 12.89 2.99 0.27
C HIS A 14 12.64 1.60 -0.33
N ALA A 15 12.29 0.62 0.51
CA ALA A 15 11.95 -0.73 0.06
C ALA A 15 10.78 -0.73 -0.92
N HIS A 16 9.74 0.07 -0.68
CA HIS A 16 8.58 0.14 -1.58
C HIS A 16 8.97 0.75 -2.93
N VAL A 17 9.79 1.80 -2.95
CA VAL A 17 10.26 2.37 -4.22
C VAL A 17 11.12 1.37 -4.99
N CYS A 18 12.04 0.65 -4.33
CA CYS A 18 12.85 -0.40 -4.99
C CYS A 18 11.96 -1.50 -5.58
N TYR A 19 10.94 -1.92 -4.84
CA TYR A 19 9.94 -2.88 -5.32
C TYR A 19 9.20 -2.38 -6.57
N MET A 20 8.78 -1.12 -6.58
CA MET A 20 8.11 -0.51 -7.74
C MET A 20 9.04 -0.38 -8.96
N GLU A 21 10.31 -0.06 -8.76
CA GLU A 21 11.33 -0.03 -9.83
C GLU A 21 11.53 -1.42 -10.44
N GLU A 22 11.67 -2.45 -9.60
CA GLU A 22 11.83 -3.84 -10.06
C GLU A 22 10.61 -4.32 -10.85
N ARG A 23 9.40 -4.02 -10.38
CA ARG A 23 8.15 -4.55 -10.96
C ARG A 23 7.63 -3.75 -12.15
N LEU A 24 7.82 -2.42 -12.15
CA LEU A 24 7.15 -1.51 -13.10
C LEU A 24 8.13 -0.74 -13.99
N GLY A 25 9.44 -0.96 -13.86
CA GLY A 25 10.46 -0.34 -14.70
C GLY A 25 10.43 1.18 -14.64
N SER A 26 10.23 1.83 -15.79
CA SER A 26 10.23 3.31 -15.91
C SER A 26 9.22 4.00 -15.00
N LEU A 27 8.09 3.35 -14.68
CA LEU A 27 7.11 3.92 -13.74
C LEU A 27 7.64 3.99 -12.29
N GLY A 28 8.56 3.10 -11.92
CA GLY A 28 9.24 3.16 -10.63
C GLY A 28 10.29 4.27 -10.54
N VAL A 29 10.88 4.65 -11.69
CA VAL A 29 11.89 5.73 -11.76
C VAL A 29 11.27 7.09 -11.40
N ASP A 30 10.06 7.40 -11.90
CA ASP A 30 9.34 8.63 -11.53
C ASP A 30 9.10 8.72 -10.02
N LEU A 31 8.78 7.59 -9.39
CA LEU A 31 8.55 7.49 -7.96
C LEU A 31 9.86 7.67 -7.15
N ARG A 32 11.00 7.21 -7.67
CA ARG A 32 12.33 7.46 -7.11
C ARG A 32 12.69 8.94 -7.12
N HIS A 33 12.47 9.61 -8.24
CA HIS A 33 12.68 11.06 -8.33
C HIS A 33 11.77 11.81 -7.35
N PHE A 34 10.48 11.42 -7.29
CA PHE A 34 9.54 11.99 -6.33
C PHE A 34 10.01 11.81 -4.88
N ARG A 35 10.45 10.60 -4.49
CA ARG A 35 11.03 10.33 -3.17
C ARG A 35 12.22 11.23 -2.87
N ASN A 36 13.21 11.27 -3.78
CA ASN A 36 14.46 12.00 -3.55
C ASN A 36 14.18 13.50 -3.40
N ASN A 37 13.31 14.05 -4.24
CA ASN A 37 12.88 15.44 -4.14
C ASN A 37 12.21 15.74 -2.79
N ARG A 38 11.33 14.84 -2.30
CA ARG A 38 10.69 14.97 -0.98
C ARG A 38 11.69 14.90 0.17
N ILE A 39 12.72 14.06 0.07
CA ILE A 39 13.82 14.00 1.04
C ILE A 39 14.55 15.35 1.06
N SER A 40 14.98 15.85 -0.10
CA SER A 40 15.65 17.16 -0.21
C SER A 40 14.79 18.31 0.34
N LEU A 41 13.47 18.27 0.13
CA LEU A 41 12.54 19.25 0.69
C LEU A 41 12.52 19.20 2.23
N ARG A 42 12.46 18.00 2.83
CA ARG A 42 12.47 17.82 4.30
C ARG A 42 13.79 18.21 4.94
N GLU A 43 14.89 18.00 4.23
CA GLU A 43 16.24 18.35 4.68
C GLU A 43 16.58 19.83 4.45
N GLY A 44 15.67 20.62 3.88
CA GLY A 44 15.86 22.05 3.63
C GLY A 44 16.71 22.37 2.40
N GLY A 45 17.04 21.37 1.58
CA GLY A 45 17.87 21.50 0.37
C GLY A 45 17.09 21.70 -0.94
N ALA A 46 15.76 21.85 -0.90
CA ALA A 46 14.95 21.99 -2.10
C ALA A 46 14.98 23.41 -2.68
N ASP A 47 15.47 23.52 -3.92
CA ASP A 47 15.31 24.71 -4.74
C ASP A 47 13.92 24.79 -5.40
N GLU A 48 13.67 25.84 -6.17
CA GLU A 48 12.39 26.03 -6.86
C GLU A 48 12.11 24.96 -7.92
N GLN A 49 13.15 24.35 -8.51
CA GLN A 49 12.97 23.27 -9.49
C GLN A 49 12.46 22.00 -8.79
N ILE A 50 13.03 21.65 -7.63
CA ILE A 50 12.62 20.51 -6.80
C ILE A 50 11.19 20.72 -6.32
N LYS A 51 10.84 21.90 -5.80
CA LYS A 51 9.48 22.22 -5.36
C LYS A 51 8.47 22.10 -6.50
N LYS A 52 8.83 22.62 -7.69
CA LYS A 52 8.00 22.50 -8.88
C LYS A 52 7.82 21.04 -9.30
N ALA A 53 8.87 20.23 -9.30
CA ALA A 53 8.80 18.82 -9.66
C ALA A 53 7.90 18.02 -8.70
N ILE A 54 7.97 18.29 -7.40
CA ILE A 54 7.05 17.70 -6.40
C ILE A 54 5.62 18.13 -6.73
N HIS A 55 5.38 19.43 -6.92
CA HIS A 55 4.05 19.95 -7.23
C HIS A 55 3.46 19.32 -8.50
N ASP A 56 4.23 19.28 -9.60
CA ASP A 56 3.79 18.71 -10.87
C ASP A 56 3.43 17.22 -10.73
N TYR A 57 4.24 16.45 -10.00
CA TYR A 57 3.96 15.04 -9.70
C TYR A 57 2.65 14.90 -8.91
N GLU A 58 2.49 15.65 -7.82
CA GLU A 58 1.29 15.60 -6.98
C GLU A 58 0.02 16.03 -7.75
N GLN A 59 0.13 17.04 -8.61
CA GLN A 59 -0.96 17.46 -9.49
C GLN A 59 -1.33 16.36 -10.50
N SER A 60 -0.35 15.64 -11.04
CA SER A 60 -0.62 14.51 -11.96
C SER A 60 -1.41 13.40 -11.25
N VAL A 61 -1.06 13.08 -10.02
CA VAL A 61 -1.73 12.08 -9.18
C VAL A 61 -3.15 12.50 -8.83
N LEU A 62 -3.36 13.78 -8.50
CA LEU A 62 -4.69 14.33 -8.19
C LEU A 62 -5.64 14.31 -9.39
N ARG A 63 -5.12 14.50 -10.61
CA ARG A 63 -5.93 14.44 -11.83
C ARG A 63 -6.35 13.02 -12.17
N SER A 64 -5.40 12.08 -12.19
CA SER A 64 -5.68 10.69 -12.52
C SER A 64 -4.51 9.79 -12.13
N ASP A 65 -4.58 9.15 -10.96
CA ASP A 65 -3.58 8.17 -10.57
C ASP A 65 -3.70 6.89 -11.41
N LYS A 66 -2.57 6.39 -11.90
CA LYS A 66 -2.49 5.17 -12.73
C LYS A 66 -2.98 3.90 -12.00
N ALA A 67 -3.02 3.89 -10.67
CA ALA A 67 -3.49 2.76 -9.87
C ALA A 67 -5.03 2.71 -9.74
N LEU A 68 -5.74 3.80 -10.10
CA LEU A 68 -7.19 3.90 -9.93
C LEU A 68 -7.94 2.77 -10.65
N GLU A 69 -7.61 2.52 -11.92
CA GLU A 69 -8.28 1.50 -12.73
C GLU A 69 -8.06 0.10 -12.14
N PHE A 70 -6.81 -0.23 -11.78
CA PHE A 70 -6.47 -1.52 -11.18
C PHE A 70 -7.22 -1.76 -9.86
N VAL A 71 -7.22 -0.78 -8.96
CA VAL A 71 -7.91 -0.91 -7.66
C VAL A 71 -9.43 -0.96 -7.84
N THR A 72 -9.98 -0.22 -8.80
CA THR A 72 -11.42 -0.27 -9.13
C THR A 72 -11.80 -1.66 -9.68
N ALA A 73 -10.98 -2.24 -10.54
CA ALA A 73 -11.17 -3.59 -11.05
C ALA A 73 -11.12 -4.64 -9.92
N ALA A 74 -10.18 -4.50 -8.97
CA ALA A 74 -10.12 -5.38 -7.80
C ALA A 74 -11.38 -5.27 -6.93
N ARG A 75 -11.89 -4.05 -6.68
CA ARG A 75 -13.16 -3.87 -5.95
C ARG A 75 -14.36 -4.43 -6.71
N THR A 76 -14.36 -4.30 -8.04
CA THR A 76 -15.40 -4.90 -8.90
C THR A 76 -15.36 -6.44 -8.81
N CYS A 77 -14.16 -7.04 -8.73
CA CYS A 77 -14.01 -8.48 -8.51
C CYS A 77 -14.70 -8.95 -7.23
N PHE A 78 -14.54 -8.21 -6.12
CA PHE A 78 -15.22 -8.51 -4.86
C PHE A 78 -16.76 -8.55 -5.00
N MET A 79 -17.34 -7.68 -5.83
CA MET A 79 -18.79 -7.62 -6.02
C MET A 79 -19.39 -8.88 -6.66
N PHE A 80 -18.59 -9.75 -7.28
CA PHE A 80 -19.07 -11.06 -7.77
C PHE A 80 -19.30 -12.07 -6.64
N PHE A 81 -18.67 -11.85 -5.48
CA PHE A 81 -18.77 -12.72 -4.31
C PHE A 81 -19.77 -12.17 -3.28
N ASP A 82 -19.88 -10.85 -3.18
CA ASP A 82 -20.73 -10.20 -2.20
C ASP A 82 -22.19 -10.67 -2.28
N GLY A 83 -22.75 -11.06 -1.14
CA GLY A 83 -24.09 -11.66 -1.03
C GLY A 83 -24.26 -13.08 -1.59
N ASN A 84 -23.25 -13.67 -2.24
CA ASN A 84 -23.34 -15.03 -2.78
C ASN A 84 -23.14 -16.06 -1.67
N THR A 85 -24.20 -16.83 -1.36
CA THR A 85 -24.17 -17.90 -0.35
C THR A 85 -24.10 -19.30 -0.93
N SER A 86 -23.95 -19.45 -2.25
CA SER A 86 -23.97 -20.76 -2.93
C SER A 86 -22.67 -21.55 -2.75
N PHE A 87 -21.57 -20.88 -2.42
CA PHE A 87 -20.31 -21.50 -2.05
C PHE A 87 -19.60 -20.69 -0.97
N ARG A 88 -18.63 -21.32 -0.31
CA ARG A 88 -17.83 -20.66 0.71
C ARG A 88 -16.71 -19.86 0.07
N TRP A 89 -16.67 -18.58 0.35
CA TRP A 89 -15.61 -17.67 -0.11
C TRP A 89 -15.11 -16.82 1.04
N THR A 90 -13.93 -16.23 0.86
CA THR A 90 -13.36 -15.17 1.69
C THR A 90 -12.60 -14.25 0.74
N PHE A 91 -12.66 -12.94 0.93
CA PHE A 91 -12.01 -11.98 0.03
C PHE A 91 -11.01 -11.13 0.79
N VAL A 92 -9.72 -11.30 0.49
CA VAL A 92 -8.65 -10.52 1.11
C VAL A 92 -8.22 -9.39 0.18
N SER A 93 -8.26 -8.16 0.69
CA SER A 93 -7.64 -7.01 0.05
C SER A 93 -6.31 -6.70 0.76
N PRO A 94 -5.18 -6.58 0.05
CA PRO A 94 -3.95 -6.09 0.67
C PRO A 94 -4.13 -4.64 1.16
N PRO A 95 -3.47 -4.23 2.25
CA PRO A 95 -3.43 -2.84 2.70
C PRO A 95 -2.66 -1.98 1.69
N ALA A 96 -2.84 -0.66 1.77
CA ALA A 96 -2.24 0.29 0.85
C ALA A 96 -0.71 0.08 0.69
N LEU A 97 0.03 -0.03 1.80
CA LEU A 97 1.49 -0.16 1.74
C LEU A 97 1.97 -1.63 1.68
N TYR A 98 1.37 -2.43 0.80
CA TYR A 98 1.78 -3.81 0.50
C TYR A 98 3.08 -3.86 -0.32
N ARG A 99 4.09 -4.60 0.15
CA ARG A 99 5.37 -4.82 -0.56
C ARG A 99 6.11 -6.08 -0.09
N PRO A 100 7.13 -6.56 -0.83
CA PRO A 100 8.11 -7.49 -0.28
C PRO A 100 8.78 -6.95 0.98
N GLY A 101 9.19 -7.86 1.87
CA GLY A 101 9.84 -7.51 3.13
C GLY A 101 10.06 -8.74 4.02
N LYS A 102 10.62 -8.48 5.20
CA LYS A 102 10.89 -9.51 6.20
C LYS A 102 9.61 -10.21 6.67
N ARG A 103 9.66 -11.53 6.79
CA ARG A 103 8.63 -12.33 7.46
C ARG A 103 8.74 -12.11 8.97
N THR A 104 7.72 -11.51 9.58
CA THR A 104 7.68 -11.29 11.03
C THR A 104 6.82 -12.33 11.75
N GLY A 105 5.82 -12.89 11.07
CA GLY A 105 4.82 -13.77 11.67
C GLY A 105 3.75 -13.05 12.47
N ASN A 106 3.77 -11.71 12.51
CA ASN A 106 2.83 -10.91 13.29
C ASN A 106 1.99 -10.03 12.35
N TYR A 107 0.68 -10.11 12.49
CA TYR A 107 -0.25 -9.27 11.74
C TYR A 107 -1.54 -9.07 12.55
N GLN A 108 -2.31 -8.08 12.16
CA GLN A 108 -3.67 -7.83 12.64
C GLN A 108 -4.63 -7.87 11.46
N THR A 109 -5.88 -8.22 11.71
CA THR A 109 -6.94 -8.27 10.69
C THR A 109 -8.00 -7.22 10.95
N ILE A 110 -8.65 -6.76 9.88
CA ILE A 110 -9.76 -5.82 9.94
C ILE A 110 -10.79 -6.19 8.86
N LEU A 111 -12.07 -5.97 9.16
CA LEU A 111 -13.18 -6.24 8.24
C LEU A 111 -13.60 -4.95 7.57
N ASP A 112 -13.84 -4.99 6.26
CA ASP A 112 -14.53 -3.94 5.47
C ASP A 112 -13.97 -2.51 5.54
N GLU A 113 -12.82 -2.30 6.17
CA GLU A 113 -12.20 -1.00 6.38
C GLU A 113 -10.76 -0.98 5.86
N ILE A 114 -10.28 0.23 5.52
CA ILE A 114 -8.88 0.47 5.20
C ILE A 114 -8.09 0.47 6.51
N PRO A 115 -7.01 -0.31 6.64
CA PRO A 115 -6.14 -0.25 7.80
C PRO A 115 -5.47 1.13 7.94
N LEU A 116 -5.80 1.85 9.01
CA LEU A 116 -5.25 3.18 9.33
C LEU A 116 -4.61 3.20 10.72
N LYS A 117 -3.45 3.84 10.81
CA LYS A 117 -2.82 4.21 12.08
C LYS A 117 -3.69 5.25 12.79
N PRO A 118 -3.62 5.32 14.14
CA PRO A 118 -4.31 6.35 14.91
C PRO A 118 -4.02 7.76 14.38
N SER A 119 -5.02 8.64 14.44
CA SER A 119 -4.82 10.05 14.13
C SER A 119 -4.00 10.71 15.25
N ASN A 120 -3.04 11.56 14.89
CA ASN A 120 -2.23 12.31 15.85
C ASN A 120 -2.94 13.58 16.39
N ALA A 121 -4.15 13.91 15.92
CA ALA A 121 -4.91 15.09 16.31
C ALA A 121 -6.43 14.86 16.19
N ASP A 122 -7.24 15.71 16.84
CA ASP A 122 -8.70 15.92 16.63
C ASP A 122 -9.03 16.45 15.22
N GLY A 123 -8.18 16.16 14.23
CA GLY A 123 -8.23 16.67 12.87
C GLY A 123 -9.19 15.90 11.95
N ASP A 124 -9.41 16.50 10.78
CA ASP A 124 -10.25 16.00 9.70
C ASP A 124 -10.01 14.50 9.42
N ALA A 125 -11.06 13.69 9.56
CA ALA A 125 -11.02 12.25 9.33
C ALA A 125 -10.56 11.89 7.91
N THR A 126 -10.60 12.83 6.97
CA THR A 126 -10.18 12.66 5.58
C THR A 126 -8.67 12.85 5.35
N ASP A 127 -7.91 13.32 6.35
CA ASP A 127 -6.46 13.36 6.29
C ASP A 127 -5.87 11.97 6.55
N LEU A 128 -5.20 11.42 5.53
CA LEU A 128 -4.58 10.09 5.55
C LEU A 128 -3.04 10.18 5.55
N GLU A 129 -2.48 11.38 5.68
CA GLU A 129 -1.03 11.57 5.62
C GLU A 129 -0.35 10.78 6.74
N ASN A 130 0.63 9.94 6.37
CA ASN A 130 1.35 9.02 7.27
C ASN A 130 0.50 8.00 8.04
N ARG A 131 -0.82 7.91 7.75
CA ARG A 131 -1.74 7.01 8.46
C ARG A 131 -1.96 5.68 7.78
N LEU A 132 -1.55 5.51 6.53
CA LEU A 132 -1.71 4.24 5.83
C LEU A 132 -0.85 3.14 6.48
N HIS A 133 -1.47 2.00 6.79
CA HIS A 133 -0.76 0.78 7.15
C HIS A 133 -0.30 0.00 5.91
N GLY A 134 0.58 -0.96 6.15
CA GLY A 134 1.08 -1.90 5.16
C GLY A 134 1.18 -3.30 5.70
N ILE A 135 1.65 -4.20 4.85
CA ILE A 135 2.00 -5.57 5.22
C ILE A 135 3.08 -6.06 4.27
N THR A 136 3.94 -6.95 4.76
CA THR A 136 4.88 -7.63 3.88
C THR A 136 4.18 -8.72 3.09
N ALA A 137 4.67 -9.04 1.89
CA ALA A 137 4.15 -10.17 1.11
C ALA A 137 4.21 -11.50 1.89
N ALA A 138 5.25 -11.68 2.71
CA ALA A 138 5.41 -12.85 3.54
C ALA A 138 4.37 -12.92 4.67
N ASP A 139 4.09 -11.82 5.37
CA ASP A 139 3.11 -11.81 6.46
C ASP A 139 1.67 -11.87 5.95
N LEU A 140 1.37 -11.29 4.78
CA LEU A 140 0.07 -11.48 4.13
C LEU A 140 -0.16 -12.95 3.74
N ALA A 141 0.88 -13.64 3.26
CA ALA A 141 0.78 -15.07 2.96
C ALA A 141 0.45 -15.91 4.20
N ILE A 142 1.00 -15.55 5.37
CA ILE A 142 0.64 -16.18 6.66
C ILE A 142 -0.82 -15.91 6.98
N ALA A 143 -1.28 -14.66 6.89
CA ALA A 143 -2.67 -14.32 7.18
C ALA A 143 -3.66 -15.09 6.28
N ILE A 144 -3.32 -15.27 5.00
CA ILE A 144 -4.11 -16.06 4.05
C ILE A 144 -4.12 -17.54 4.42
N ALA A 145 -2.97 -18.10 4.81
CA ALA A 145 -2.88 -19.49 5.24
C ALA A 145 -3.71 -19.74 6.51
N ASP A 146 -3.59 -18.86 7.50
CA ASP A 146 -4.34 -18.94 8.76
C ASP A 146 -5.86 -18.84 8.51
N GLU A 147 -6.30 -17.99 7.58
CA GLU A 147 -7.72 -17.92 7.21
C GLU A 147 -8.17 -19.17 6.43
N ALA A 148 -7.33 -19.75 5.58
CA ALA A 148 -7.68 -21.00 4.88
C ALA A 148 -7.89 -22.17 5.85
N GLU A 149 -7.06 -22.23 6.91
CA GLU A 149 -7.13 -23.24 7.96
C GLU A 149 -8.29 -23.00 8.93
N THR A 150 -8.47 -21.76 9.40
CA THR A 150 -9.43 -21.44 10.47
C THR A 150 -10.80 -20.99 9.97
N GLN A 151 -10.88 -20.46 8.75
CA GLN A 151 -12.11 -20.12 8.04
C GLN A 151 -13.01 -19.15 8.80
N LYS A 152 -12.42 -18.15 9.45
CA LYS A 152 -13.11 -17.18 10.32
C LYS A 152 -13.86 -16.11 9.53
N PHE A 153 -13.49 -15.90 8.27
CA PHE A 153 -13.99 -14.85 7.39
C PHE A 153 -14.79 -15.39 6.20
N ILE A 154 -15.44 -16.55 6.36
CA ILE A 154 -16.39 -17.06 5.35
C ILE A 154 -17.46 -16.00 5.08
N GLY A 155 -17.65 -15.67 3.80
CA GLY A 155 -18.62 -14.70 3.32
C GLY A 155 -18.24 -13.25 3.60
N LYS A 156 -16.98 -12.97 3.96
CA LYS A 156 -16.53 -11.64 4.37
C LYS A 156 -15.36 -11.13 3.53
N HIS A 157 -15.31 -9.81 3.40
CA HIS A 157 -14.13 -9.10 2.93
C HIS A 157 -13.31 -8.61 4.12
N TRP A 158 -11.99 -8.75 4.01
CA TRP A 158 -11.07 -8.41 5.09
C TRP A 158 -9.72 -7.95 4.53
N SER A 159 -8.95 -7.30 5.39
CA SER A 159 -7.55 -6.92 5.14
C SER A 159 -6.70 -7.36 6.33
N ALA A 160 -5.41 -7.54 6.08
CA ALA A 160 -4.40 -7.69 7.13
C ALA A 160 -3.41 -6.52 7.09
N PHE A 161 -2.82 -6.20 8.23
CA PHE A 161 -1.73 -5.23 8.32
C PHE A 161 -0.72 -5.64 9.38
N ALA A 162 0.51 -5.17 9.22
CA ALA A 162 1.63 -5.49 10.10
C ALA A 162 2.50 -4.26 10.36
N ASP A 163 3.49 -4.43 11.22
CA ASP A 163 4.57 -3.46 11.35
C ASP A 163 5.41 -3.44 10.06
N MET A 164 5.68 -2.24 9.56
CA MET A 164 6.44 -1.99 8.34
C MET A 164 7.66 -1.10 8.61
N SER A 165 8.13 -1.07 9.87
CA SER A 165 9.30 -0.31 10.31
C SER A 165 10.60 -0.76 9.62
N ASP A 166 10.71 -2.04 9.25
CA ASP A 166 11.83 -2.56 8.44
C ASP A 166 11.69 -2.12 6.97
N ASP A 167 12.46 -1.09 6.60
CA ASP A 167 12.50 -0.50 5.26
C ASP A 167 13.64 -1.05 4.38
N THR A 168 14.16 -2.25 4.72
CA THR A 168 15.20 -2.92 3.93
C THR A 168 14.60 -3.49 2.63
N PRO A 169 15.12 -3.12 1.44
CA PRO A 169 14.67 -3.70 0.18
C PRO A 169 14.84 -5.22 0.16
N THR A 170 13.82 -5.92 -0.34
CA THR A 170 13.81 -7.37 -0.50
C THR A 170 13.41 -7.68 -1.95
N PRO A 171 14.00 -8.70 -2.60
CA PRO A 171 13.64 -9.07 -3.97
C PRO A 171 12.14 -9.33 -4.11
N SER A 172 11.57 -8.96 -5.26
CA SER A 172 10.15 -9.18 -5.56
C SER A 172 9.80 -10.65 -5.73
N TYR A 173 10.78 -11.46 -6.13
CA TYR A 173 10.62 -12.87 -6.43
C TYR A 173 11.60 -13.73 -5.65
N VAL A 174 11.11 -14.85 -5.13
CA VAL A 174 11.97 -15.89 -4.55
C VAL A 174 12.60 -16.65 -5.71
N THR A 175 13.92 -16.69 -5.76
CA THR A 175 14.67 -17.59 -6.64
C THR A 175 14.78 -18.95 -5.96
N LEU A 176 14.17 -19.97 -6.54
CA LEU A 176 14.41 -21.36 -6.13
C LEU A 176 15.74 -21.80 -6.78
N ALA A 177 16.71 -22.17 -5.94
CA ALA A 177 17.99 -22.72 -6.38
C ALA A 177 17.89 -24.22 -6.65
#